data_AF-A0A926CQW9-F1
#
_entry.id   AF-A0A926CQW9-F1
#
_cell.length_a   1.000
_cell.length_b   1.000
_cell.length_c   1.000
_cell.angle_alpha   90.00
_cell.angle_beta   90.00
_cell.angle_gamma   90.00
#
_symmetry.space_group_name_H-M   'P 1'
#
loop_
_entity.id
_entity.type
_entity.pdbx_description
1 polymer ?
#
loop_
_entity_poly.entity_id
_entity_poly.type
_entity_poly.pdbx_seq_one_letter_code
_entity_poly.pdbx_strand_id
1 'polypeptide(L)'
;ERTVSAGYTAHLLDRGSDEAHWSALSADLSVEFGYRWRRADFPWLGIWEENRARQNPPWNGETVARGMEFGVSPQPESRRSMIGRGSMFDTPSYRWLPARGTLTADYSAYITARK
;
A
#
# COMPACT_ATOMS: atom_id res chain seq x y z
N GLU A 1 26.77 -14.40 -5.94
CA GLU A 1 26.09 -13.76 -4.79
C GLU A 1 24.59 -13.75 -5.01
N ARG A 2 23.77 -13.83 -3.95
CA ARG A 2 22.31 -13.65 -4.08
C ARG A 2 22.03 -12.15 -4.22
N THR A 3 21.16 -11.77 -5.16
CA THR A 3 20.73 -10.37 -5.34
C THR A 3 20.04 -9.86 -4.07
N VAL A 4 20.48 -8.70 -3.59
CA VAL A 4 19.89 -7.99 -2.44
C VAL A 4 19.29 -6.69 -2.93
N SER A 5 18.05 -6.41 -2.54
CA SER A 5 17.36 -5.16 -2.87
C SER A 5 16.25 -4.85 -1.87
N ALA A 6 15.95 -3.57 -1.70
CA ALA A 6 14.77 -3.10 -1.01
C ALA A 6 14.36 -1.74 -1.58
N GLY A 7 13.09 -1.40 -1.49
CA GLY A 7 12.58 -0.16 -2.05
C GLY A 7 11.21 0.21 -1.50
N TYR A 8 10.87 1.48 -1.66
CA TYR A 8 9.52 1.98 -1.43
C TYR A 8 9.15 2.91 -2.57
N THR A 9 7.94 2.76 -3.10
CA THR A 9 7.37 3.68 -4.09
C THR A 9 5.95 4.05 -3.71
N ALA A 10 5.61 5.32 -3.92
CA ALA A 10 4.28 5.86 -3.67
C ALA A 10 3.55 6.05 -4.99
N HIS A 11 2.36 5.49 -5.09
CA HIS A 11 1.53 5.57 -6.29
C HIS A 11 0.23 6.28 -5.95
N LEU A 12 -0.07 7.30 -6.73
CA LEU A 12 -1.39 7.93 -6.71
C LEU A 12 -2.32 7.10 -7.59
N LEU A 13 -3.47 6.73 -7.06
CA LEU A 13 -4.46 5.92 -7.78
C LEU A 13 -5.15 6.72 -8.88
N ASP A 14 -5.53 6.04 -9.96
CA ASP A 14 -6.18 6.64 -11.12
C ASP A 14 -7.44 7.44 -10.74
N ARG A 15 -7.47 8.72 -11.11
CA ARG A 15 -8.58 9.63 -10.82
C ARG A 15 -9.78 9.44 -11.73
N GLY A 16 -9.62 8.73 -12.85
CA GLY A 16 -10.71 8.41 -13.77
C GLY A 16 -11.71 7.40 -13.20
N SER A 17 -11.38 6.75 -12.07
CA SER A 17 -12.23 5.75 -11.41
C SER A 17 -12.57 6.13 -9.97
N ASP A 18 -13.79 5.84 -9.55
CA ASP A 18 -14.23 5.95 -8.16
C ASP A 18 -13.79 4.74 -7.32
N GLU A 19 -13.63 3.57 -7.95
CA GLU A 19 -13.09 2.37 -7.34
C GLU A 19 -11.59 2.27 -7.60
N ALA A 20 -10.84 1.94 -6.56
CA ALA A 20 -9.44 1.56 -6.68
C ALA A 20 -9.26 0.09 -6.29
N HIS A 21 -8.26 -0.55 -6.90
CA HIS A 21 -7.94 -1.93 -6.63
C HIS A 21 -6.47 -2.23 -6.92
N TRP A 22 -5.99 -3.33 -6.36
CA TRP A 22 -4.78 -4.00 -6.83
C TRP A 22 -5.01 -5.51 -6.79
N SER A 23 -4.28 -6.26 -7.61
CA SER A 23 -4.25 -7.71 -7.56
C SER A 23 -2.83 -8.25 -7.72
N ALA A 24 -2.58 -9.42 -7.15
CA ALA A 24 -1.36 -10.17 -7.31
C ALA A 24 -1.70 -11.59 -7.75
N LEU A 25 -0.96 -12.10 -8.74
CA LEU A 25 -1.13 -13.42 -9.32
C LEU A 25 0.11 -14.26 -9.05
N SER A 26 -0.09 -15.46 -8.52
CA SER A 26 0.89 -16.53 -8.57
C SER A 26 0.48 -17.51 -9.67
N ALA A 27 1.25 -17.54 -10.77
CA ALA A 27 1.02 -18.48 -11.85
C ALA A 27 1.23 -19.93 -11.38
N ASP A 28 2.29 -20.18 -10.61
CA ASP A 28 2.63 -21.51 -10.08
C ASP A 28 1.52 -22.08 -9.19
N LEU A 29 0.88 -21.23 -8.39
CA LEU A 29 -0.24 -21.65 -7.54
C LEU A 29 -1.59 -21.55 -8.25
N SER A 30 -1.65 -20.94 -9.44
CA SER A 30 -2.91 -20.57 -10.11
C SER A 30 -3.86 -19.79 -9.19
N VAL A 31 -3.31 -18.86 -8.40
CA VAL A 31 -4.07 -18.05 -7.43
C VAL A 31 -3.91 -16.56 -7.73
N GLU A 32 -5.02 -15.85 -7.78
CA GLU A 32 -5.07 -14.38 -7.72
C GLU A 32 -5.70 -13.93 -6.40
N PHE A 33 -5.17 -12.87 -5.79
CA PHE A 33 -5.79 -12.19 -4.67
C PHE A 33 -5.61 -10.68 -4.76
N GLY A 34 -6.41 -9.93 -4.01
CA GLY A 34 -6.32 -8.49 -4.03
C GLY A 34 -7.34 -7.78 -3.16
N TYR A 35 -7.34 -6.46 -3.28
CA TYR A 35 -8.29 -5.58 -2.59
C TYR A 35 -9.02 -4.68 -3.58
N ARG A 36 -10.25 -4.30 -3.22
CA ARG A 36 -11.07 -3.27 -3.88
C ARG A 36 -11.64 -2.33 -2.84
N TRP A 37 -11.66 -1.03 -3.12
CA TRP A 37 -12.16 0.00 -2.20
C TRP A 37 -12.60 1.26 -2.94
N ARG A 38 -13.31 2.15 -2.26
CA ARG A 38 -13.55 3.51 -2.78
C ARG A 38 -12.25 4.31 -2.77
N ARG A 39 -11.77 4.73 -3.93
CA ARG A 39 -10.52 5.49 -4.09
C ARG A 39 -10.47 6.73 -3.19
N ALA A 40 -11.60 7.41 -3.01
CA ALA A 40 -11.69 8.62 -2.18
C ALA A 40 -11.37 8.36 -0.70
N ASP A 41 -11.56 7.13 -0.20
CA ASP A 41 -11.22 6.78 1.18
C ASP A 41 -9.70 6.61 1.36
N PHE A 42 -9.02 6.04 0.36
CA PHE A 42 -7.59 5.78 0.35
C PHE A 42 -7.00 6.03 -1.06
N PRO A 43 -6.51 7.25 -1.35
CA PRO A 43 -6.07 7.62 -2.69
C PRO A 43 -4.63 7.18 -3.04
N TRP A 44 -3.88 6.67 -2.05
CA TRP A 44 -2.48 6.30 -2.20
C TRP A 44 -2.29 4.79 -2.08
N LEU A 45 -1.36 4.24 -2.87
CA LEU A 45 -0.84 2.89 -2.76
C LEU A 45 0.68 2.95 -2.55
N GLY A 46 1.13 2.54 -1.37
CA GLY A 46 2.54 2.31 -1.07
C GLY A 46 2.94 0.90 -1.47
N ILE A 47 3.97 0.77 -2.31
CA ILE A 47 4.57 -0.52 -2.63
C ILE A 47 5.95 -0.57 -2.00
N TRP A 48 6.15 -1.51 -1.08
CA TRP A 48 7.47 -1.78 -0.51
C TRP A 48 7.97 -3.14 -0.92
N GLU A 49 9.27 -3.23 -1.09
CA GLU A 49 9.97 -4.45 -1.49
C GLU A 49 11.06 -4.75 -0.47
N GLU A 50 11.13 -6.00 -0.08
CA GLU A 50 12.20 -6.58 0.73
C GLU A 50 12.70 -7.81 -0.01
N ASN A 51 13.98 -7.81 -0.35
CA ASN A 51 14.67 -8.97 -0.87
C ASN A 51 16.01 -9.08 -0.14
N ARG A 52 15.97 -9.72 1.04
CA ARG A 52 17.13 -10.11 1.84
C ARG A 52 18.01 -8.95 2.32
N ALA A 53 17.49 -7.72 2.26
CA ALA A 53 18.19 -6.50 2.63
C ALA A 53 18.21 -6.30 4.15
N ARG A 54 17.09 -6.52 4.85
CA ARG A 54 17.00 -6.33 6.29
C ARG A 54 17.67 -7.47 7.05
N GLN A 55 18.69 -7.14 7.85
CA GLN A 55 19.49 -8.12 8.59
C GLN A 55 19.00 -8.36 10.02
N ASN A 56 18.30 -7.40 10.61
CA ASN A 56 17.81 -7.52 11.96
C ASN A 56 16.66 -8.54 12.05
N PRO A 57 16.47 -9.22 13.20
CA PRO A 57 15.28 -10.01 13.42
C PRO A 57 13.98 -9.18 13.22
N PRO A 58 12.90 -9.77 12.69
CA PRO A 58 12.77 -11.17 12.26
C PRO A 58 13.27 -11.45 10.83
N TRP A 59 13.83 -10.46 10.12
CA TRP A 59 14.14 -10.54 8.69
C TRP A 59 15.34 -11.43 8.37
N ASN A 60 16.38 -11.35 9.22
CA ASN A 60 17.59 -12.18 9.22
C ASN A 60 18.32 -12.31 7.86
N GLY A 61 18.15 -11.36 6.94
CA GLY A 61 18.74 -11.44 5.60
C GLY A 61 18.14 -12.54 4.70
N GLU A 62 16.99 -13.12 5.08
CA GLU A 62 16.39 -14.26 4.37
C GLU A 62 15.04 -13.91 3.73
N THR A 63 14.36 -12.89 4.25
CA THR A 63 12.99 -12.56 3.84
C THR A 63 12.94 -12.03 2.41
N VAL A 64 11.96 -12.53 1.65
CA VAL A 64 11.53 -11.95 0.38
C VAL A 64 10.05 -11.61 0.49
N ALA A 65 9.70 -10.34 0.40
CA ALA A 65 8.34 -9.87 0.53
C ALA A 65 8.10 -8.62 -0.32
N ARG A 66 6.86 -8.47 -0.79
CA ARG A 66 6.36 -7.24 -1.38
C ARG A 66 5.04 -6.88 -0.72
N GLY A 67 4.94 -5.67 -0.18
CA GLY A 67 3.71 -5.15 0.39
C GLY A 67 2.99 -4.22 -0.58
N MET A 68 1.66 -4.31 -0.57
CA MET A 68 0.74 -3.49 -1.37
C MET A 68 -0.21 -2.77 -0.42
N GLU A 69 0.16 -1.58 0.04
CA GLU A 69 -0.45 -0.91 1.18
C GLU A 69 -1.23 0.33 0.73
N PHE A 70 -2.57 0.21 0.63
CA PHE A 70 -3.41 1.36 0.33
C PHE A 70 -3.68 2.19 1.59
N GLY A 71 -3.73 3.52 1.46
CA GLY A 71 -3.91 4.40 2.60
C GLY A 71 -4.18 5.86 2.26
N VAL A 72 -4.26 6.68 3.31
CA VAL A 72 -4.43 8.14 3.22
C VAL A 72 -3.12 8.90 3.04
N SER A 73 -1.99 8.21 3.13
CA SER A 73 -0.66 8.81 3.13
C SER A 73 0.28 8.10 2.16
N PRO A 74 1.05 8.87 1.36
CA PRO A 74 1.90 8.30 0.32
C PRO A 74 3.25 7.78 0.82
N GLN A 75 3.69 8.09 2.04
CA GLN A 75 5.06 7.78 2.48
C GLN A 75 5.09 7.20 3.89
N PRO A 76 6.03 6.28 4.19
CA PRO A 76 6.22 5.70 5.52
C PRO A 76 7.05 6.67 6.38
N GLU A 77 6.39 7.69 6.92
CA GLU A 77 7.06 8.80 7.61
C GLU A 77 6.42 9.17 8.95
N SER A 78 7.04 10.11 9.66
CA SER A 78 6.48 10.64 10.91
C SER A 78 5.21 11.46 10.66
N ARG A 79 4.31 11.51 11.64
CA ARG A 79 3.10 12.38 11.58
C ARG A 79 3.44 13.85 11.33
N ARG A 80 4.55 14.35 11.91
CA ARG A 80 5.00 15.73 11.69
C ARG A 80 5.40 15.96 10.23
N SER A 81 6.15 15.03 9.64
CA SER A 81 6.55 15.09 8.23
C SER A 81 5.34 15.02 7.30
N MET A 82 4.41 14.11 7.60
CA MET A 82 3.16 13.93 6.87
C MET A 82 2.29 15.20 6.85
N ILE A 83 2.09 15.84 8.02
CA ILE A 83 1.38 17.12 8.12
C ILE A 83 2.14 18.22 7.40
N GLY A 84 3.46 18.28 7.58
CA GLY A 84 4.31 19.28 6.93
C GLY A 84 4.30 19.20 5.40
N ARG A 85 4.18 17.99 4.84
CA ARG A 85 4.02 17.80 3.39
C ARG A 85 2.69 18.35 2.88
N GLY A 86 1.59 18.14 3.60
CA GLY A 86 0.27 18.62 3.21
C GLY A 86 -0.39 17.81 2.10
N SER A 87 0.19 17.88 0.90
CA SER A 87 -0.32 17.24 -0.32
C SER A 87 0.82 16.82 -1.25
N MET A 88 0.51 15.92 -2.17
CA MET A 88 1.38 15.51 -3.27
C MET A 88 0.50 15.29 -4.51
N PHE A 89 0.96 15.75 -5.68
CA PHE A 89 0.20 15.68 -6.95
C PHE A 89 -1.22 16.25 -6.83
N ASP A 90 -1.43 17.36 -6.10
CA ASP A 90 -2.77 17.92 -5.85
C ASP A 90 -3.72 16.96 -5.10
N THR A 91 -3.18 16.07 -4.27
CA THR A 91 -3.97 15.17 -3.42
C THR A 91 -3.47 15.21 -1.98
N PRO A 92 -4.35 15.31 -0.97
CA PRO A 92 -3.94 15.32 0.43
C PRO A 92 -3.08 14.11 0.78
N SER A 93 -2.00 14.35 1.53
CA SER A 93 -1.12 13.28 2.03
C SER A 93 -1.48 12.83 3.46
N TYR A 94 -2.62 13.29 3.97
CA TYR A 94 -3.22 12.85 5.22
C TYR A 94 -4.73 13.08 5.19
N ARG A 95 -5.44 12.45 6.13
CA ARG A 95 -6.84 12.77 6.47
C ARG A 95 -6.92 13.11 7.95
N TRP A 96 -7.76 14.07 8.30
CA TRP A 96 -7.96 14.50 9.69
C TRP A 96 -9.32 14.01 10.19
N LEU A 97 -9.33 13.31 11.33
CA LEU A 97 -10.56 12.96 12.03
C LEU A 97 -10.72 13.91 13.23
N PRO A 98 -11.75 14.76 13.26
CA PRO A 98 -11.96 15.66 14.39
C PRO A 98 -12.26 14.90 15.69
N ALA A 99 -12.14 15.58 16.82
CA ALA A 99 -12.45 15.01 18.12
C ALA A 99 -13.88 14.44 18.15
N ARG A 100 -14.03 13.21 18.66
CA ARG A 100 -15.29 12.45 18.68
C ARG A 100 -15.89 12.16 17.29
N GLY A 101 -15.13 12.36 16.22
CA GLY A 101 -15.51 11.96 14.87
C GLY A 101 -15.48 10.44 14.72
N THR A 102 -16.29 9.93 13.79
CA THR A 102 -16.26 8.54 13.34
C THR A 102 -16.09 8.54 11.83
N LEU A 103 -15.28 7.60 11.33
CA LEU A 103 -15.09 7.37 9.90
C LEU A 103 -15.28 5.88 9.64
N THR A 104 -16.05 5.58 8.61
CA THR A 104 -16.25 4.23 8.10
C THR A 104 -15.66 4.15 6.70
N ALA A 105 -14.87 3.12 6.44
CA ALA A 105 -14.33 2.82 5.13
C ALA A 105 -14.62 1.37 4.80
N ASP A 106 -15.19 1.14 3.62
CA ASP A 106 -15.57 -0.18 3.13
C ASP A 106 -14.54 -0.64 2.10
N TYR A 107 -14.04 -1.86 2.28
CA TYR A 107 -13.13 -2.49 1.34
C TYR A 107 -13.43 -3.99 1.29
N SER A 108 -13.10 -4.61 0.16
CA SER A 108 -13.23 -6.05 -0.05
C SER A 108 -11.84 -6.63 -0.30
N ALA A 109 -11.52 -7.71 0.41
CA ALA A 109 -10.41 -8.59 0.07
C ALA A 109 -10.98 -9.78 -0.71
N TYR A 110 -10.27 -10.25 -1.73
CA TYR A 110 -10.67 -11.44 -2.47
C TYR A 110 -9.48 -12.33 -2.76
N ILE A 111 -9.77 -13.62 -2.93
CA ILE A 111 -8.84 -14.64 -3.43
C ILE A 111 -9.63 -15.57 -4.35
N THR A 112 -9.04 -15.94 -5.48
CA THR A 112 -9.67 -16.82 -6.46
C THR A 112 -8.63 -17.75 -7.09
N ALA A 113 -9.06 -18.97 -7.39
CA ALA A 113 -8.29 -19.89 -8.22
C ALA A 113 -8.56 -19.58 -9.70
N ARG A 114 -7.49 -19.49 -10.49
CA ARG A 114 -7.57 -19.44 -11.95
C ARG A 114 -7.74 -20.88 -12.45
N LYS A 115 -8.81 -21.13 -13.23
CA LYS A 115 -8.96 -22.37 -14.01
C LYS A 115 -8.23 -22.24 -15.33
#